data_AF-A0A0T6BQ99-F1
#
_entry.id   AF-A0A0T6BQ99-F1
#
_cell.length_a   1.000
_cell.length_b   1.000
_cell.length_c   1.000
_cell.angle_alpha   90.00
_cell.angle_beta   90.00
_cell.angle_gamma   90.00
#
_symmetry.space_group_name_H-M   'P 1'
#
loop_
_entity.id
_entity.type
_entity.pdbx_description
1 polymer ?
#
loop_
_entity_poly.entity_id
_entity_poly.type
_entity_poly.pdbx_seq_one_letter_code
_entity_poly.pdbx_strand_id
1 'polypeptide(L)'
;MVKVVKNFVKVNKFTRPGIKLSGVKGIVMHWTATNGATALNERNYFNDTCIAAERYASAHYFVDRNEAQYIIPENEMAYHAHDQNRCYVSFLKPNANQTAIGVEMCVEKNGTIHDETVQNAAELVADLCKRFKLSTDKIVRHYDVTNKNCPAPWVSDSSKLAAFRKKVDSLLGNKTVSNSTAPSSNKNSSSSSSAASGSLKSKVDGLRFYSKPSWEDKDVVGTVNKGYGFPTVVEKVKVGSAYQYKVKNSKGATYYITASDKYVEVSGNVKAASSPSKSTASKSSSGSSSIKSVGKIKIVGVSNAAIVMDKPDRNNSKNIGTVKLGSKIDISGSVKGKNNPKGYWEVIYNGKRGYVSGQFGTRV
;
A
#
# COMPACT_ATOMS: atom_id res chain seq x y z
N MET A 1 -15.97 -12.64 -5.45
CA MET A 1 -16.90 -11.52 -5.23
C MET A 1 -17.51 -11.72 -3.86
N VAL A 2 -17.24 -10.81 -2.93
CA VAL A 2 -17.83 -10.81 -1.58
C VAL A 2 -19.37 -10.89 -1.64
N LYS A 3 -19.97 -11.63 -0.71
CA LYS A 3 -21.43 -11.65 -0.50
C LYS A 3 -21.89 -10.27 -0.04
N VAL A 4 -22.69 -9.57 -0.84
CA VAL A 4 -23.31 -8.30 -0.47
C VAL A 4 -24.73 -8.52 0.02
N VAL A 5 -25.01 -8.22 1.29
CA VAL A 5 -26.32 -8.35 1.92
C VAL A 5 -26.99 -6.99 1.98
N LYS A 6 -28.05 -6.80 1.18
CA LYS A 6 -28.89 -5.60 1.20
C LYS A 6 -29.75 -5.59 2.46
N ASN A 7 -29.40 -4.75 3.43
CA ASN A 7 -29.99 -4.76 4.77
C ASN A 7 -30.14 -3.33 5.31
N PHE A 8 -30.94 -2.52 4.61
CA PHE A 8 -31.03 -1.10 4.88
C PHE A 8 -31.51 -0.78 6.31
N VAL A 9 -30.98 0.29 6.89
CA VAL A 9 -31.51 0.84 8.15
C VAL A 9 -32.80 1.62 7.88
N LYS A 10 -33.62 1.79 8.93
CA LYS A 10 -34.84 2.61 8.87
C LYS A 10 -34.51 4.07 8.54
N VAL A 11 -35.33 4.73 7.71
CA VAL A 11 -35.18 6.17 7.41
C VAL A 11 -35.41 6.97 8.70
N ASN A 12 -34.47 7.84 9.05
CA ASN A 12 -34.47 8.65 10.27
C ASN A 12 -33.47 9.82 10.15
N LYS A 13 -33.65 10.89 10.93
CA LYS A 13 -32.79 12.10 10.81
C LYS A 13 -31.30 11.87 11.13
N PHE A 14 -30.95 10.85 11.91
CA PHE A 14 -29.60 10.65 12.44
C PHE A 14 -28.71 9.76 11.57
N THR A 15 -29.19 8.59 11.13
CA THR A 15 -28.35 7.61 10.43
C THR A 15 -28.76 7.36 8.97
N ARG A 16 -29.99 7.69 8.57
CA ARG A 16 -30.43 7.57 7.17
C ARG A 16 -31.47 8.64 6.83
N PRO A 17 -31.05 9.85 6.43
CA PRO A 17 -31.95 10.98 6.27
C PRO A 17 -32.78 10.93 4.97
N GLY A 18 -32.58 9.94 4.09
CA GLY A 18 -33.28 9.84 2.80
C GLY A 18 -32.90 10.92 1.77
N ILE A 19 -31.95 11.80 2.10
CA ILE A 19 -31.42 12.84 1.21
C ILE A 19 -30.69 12.17 0.05
N LYS A 20 -30.99 12.55 -1.20
CA LYS A 20 -30.32 12.01 -2.39
C LYS A 20 -28.87 12.49 -2.49
N LEU A 21 -27.95 11.63 -2.97
CA LEU A 21 -26.62 12.07 -3.39
C LEU A 21 -26.70 12.99 -4.61
N SER A 22 -25.77 13.93 -4.71
CA SER A 22 -25.57 14.78 -5.91
C SER A 22 -24.82 14.06 -7.04
N GLY A 23 -24.67 12.73 -6.95
CA GLY A 23 -23.86 11.89 -7.81
C GLY A 23 -22.59 11.38 -7.13
N VAL A 24 -22.23 10.12 -7.38
CA VAL A 24 -21.05 9.47 -6.81
C VAL A 24 -19.80 9.91 -7.57
N LYS A 25 -18.90 10.65 -6.89
CA LYS A 25 -17.64 11.19 -7.42
C LYS A 25 -16.40 10.49 -6.84
N GLY A 26 -16.57 9.65 -5.81
CA GLY A 26 -15.49 8.91 -5.19
C GLY A 26 -15.95 7.97 -4.09
N ILE A 27 -14.97 7.32 -3.46
CA ILE A 27 -15.18 6.33 -2.41
C ILE A 27 -14.28 6.72 -1.23
N VAL A 28 -14.85 6.80 -0.02
CA VAL A 28 -14.10 7.07 1.21
C VAL A 28 -13.99 5.78 2.01
N MET A 29 -12.75 5.33 2.20
CA MET A 29 -12.40 4.17 2.99
C MET A 29 -12.23 4.56 4.46
N HIS A 30 -12.82 3.74 5.33
CA HIS A 30 -12.82 3.89 6.78
C HIS A 30 -12.46 2.56 7.46
N TRP A 31 -12.39 2.59 8.79
CA TRP A 31 -12.36 1.38 9.63
C TRP A 31 -13.26 1.62 10.85
N THR A 32 -13.92 0.58 11.34
CA THR A 32 -14.97 0.80 12.35
C THR A 32 -14.42 1.19 13.71
N ALA A 33 -13.19 0.77 14.01
CA ALA A 33 -12.56 0.85 15.35
C ALA A 33 -13.35 0.17 16.48
N THR A 34 -14.36 -0.63 16.15
CA THR A 34 -15.15 -1.45 17.08
C THR A 34 -14.59 -2.87 17.13
N ASN A 35 -13.63 -3.13 18.01
CA ASN A 35 -12.90 -4.40 18.07
C ASN A 35 -13.82 -5.64 18.14
N GLY A 36 -13.81 -6.44 17.07
CA GLY A 36 -14.53 -7.72 16.99
C GLY A 36 -16.01 -7.62 16.60
N ALA A 37 -16.51 -6.43 16.22
CA ALA A 37 -17.85 -6.29 15.66
C ALA A 37 -17.90 -6.80 14.22
N THR A 38 -18.87 -7.67 13.91
CA THR A 38 -19.15 -8.09 12.53
C THR A 38 -19.82 -6.96 11.74
N ALA A 39 -19.83 -7.07 10.41
CA ALA A 39 -20.56 -6.13 9.56
C ALA A 39 -22.05 -6.05 9.93
N LEU A 40 -22.65 -7.16 10.39
CA LEU A 40 -24.03 -7.19 10.86
C LEU A 40 -24.21 -6.49 12.23
N ASN A 41 -23.24 -6.60 13.14
CA ASN A 41 -23.29 -5.85 14.40
C ASN A 41 -23.24 -4.34 14.14
N GLU A 42 -22.36 -3.89 13.24
CA GLU A 42 -22.27 -2.48 12.83
C GLU A 42 -23.58 -2.01 12.18
N ARG A 43 -24.12 -2.78 11.23
CA ARG A 43 -25.45 -2.50 10.63
C ARG A 43 -26.53 -2.28 11.69
N ASN A 44 -26.58 -3.15 12.70
CA ASN A 44 -27.58 -3.05 13.77
C ASN A 44 -27.33 -1.86 14.70
N TYR A 45 -26.07 -1.56 15.01
CA TYR A 45 -25.70 -0.34 15.74
C TYR A 45 -26.24 0.92 15.04
N PHE A 46 -26.09 1.05 13.72
CA PHE A 46 -26.62 2.18 12.94
C PHE A 46 -28.15 2.16 12.74
N ASN A 47 -28.81 1.05 13.01
CA ASN A 47 -30.27 0.92 12.94
C ASN A 47 -30.98 1.16 14.28
N ASP A 48 -30.27 1.04 15.41
CA ASP A 48 -30.87 1.09 16.75
C ASP A 48 -30.06 2.01 17.70
N THR A 49 -28.91 1.57 18.22
CA THR A 49 -28.14 2.30 19.25
C THR A 49 -27.69 3.70 18.82
N CYS A 50 -27.31 3.87 17.55
CA CYS A 50 -26.86 5.17 17.02
C CYS A 50 -28.01 6.18 16.91
N ILE A 51 -29.22 5.70 16.59
CA ILE A 51 -30.46 6.49 16.55
C ILE A 51 -30.85 6.91 17.97
N ALA A 52 -30.85 5.97 18.92
CA ALA A 52 -31.15 6.25 20.34
C ALA A 52 -30.16 7.22 20.99
N ALA A 53 -28.91 7.28 20.50
CA ALA A 53 -27.89 8.23 20.93
C ALA A 53 -27.90 9.57 20.14
N GLU A 54 -28.96 9.83 19.34
CA GLU A 54 -29.14 11.04 18.52
C GLU A 54 -27.95 11.39 17.62
N ARG A 55 -27.18 10.39 17.17
CA ARG A 55 -25.86 10.60 16.56
C ARG A 55 -25.92 10.63 15.03
N TYR A 56 -25.50 11.74 14.45
CA TYR A 56 -25.34 11.90 13.00
C TYR A 56 -24.11 11.15 12.48
N ALA A 57 -24.26 9.84 12.25
CA ALA A 57 -23.23 8.96 11.71
C ALA A 57 -23.82 7.77 10.94
N SER A 58 -23.18 7.36 9.85
CA SER A 58 -23.55 6.19 9.03
C SER A 58 -22.56 5.99 7.88
N ALA A 59 -22.34 4.77 7.41
CA ALA A 59 -21.68 4.49 6.13
C ALA A 59 -22.60 3.66 5.21
N HIS A 60 -22.31 3.61 3.91
CA HIS A 60 -23.10 2.83 2.95
C HIS A 60 -22.87 1.32 3.11
N TYR A 61 -21.62 0.94 3.36
CA TYR A 61 -21.18 -0.45 3.46
C TYR A 61 -20.32 -0.69 4.70
N PHE A 62 -20.59 -1.81 5.39
CA PHE A 62 -19.70 -2.40 6.39
C PHE A 62 -19.23 -3.75 5.88
N VAL A 63 -17.93 -4.00 5.92
CA VAL A 63 -17.31 -5.19 5.33
C VAL A 63 -16.49 -5.92 6.38
N ASP A 64 -16.75 -7.22 6.54
CA ASP A 64 -15.93 -8.13 7.34
C ASP A 64 -15.35 -9.27 6.49
N ARG A 65 -14.87 -10.33 7.14
CA ARG A 65 -14.27 -11.50 6.50
C ARG A 65 -15.25 -12.34 5.68
N ASN A 66 -16.54 -12.29 6.01
CA ASN A 66 -17.57 -13.17 5.48
C ASN A 66 -18.46 -12.45 4.45
N GLU A 67 -18.82 -11.19 4.73
CA GLU A 67 -19.79 -10.46 3.92
C GLU A 67 -19.64 -8.92 3.99
N ALA A 68 -20.35 -8.25 3.11
CA ALA A 68 -20.57 -6.81 3.13
C ALA A 68 -22.05 -6.51 3.40
N GLN A 69 -22.35 -5.83 4.51
CA GLN A 69 -23.69 -5.31 4.80
C GLN A 69 -23.86 -3.97 4.09
N TYR A 70 -24.87 -3.88 3.22
CA TYR A 70 -25.24 -2.71 2.44
C TYR A 70 -26.43 -2.02 3.11
N ILE A 71 -26.18 -0.91 3.80
CA ILE A 71 -27.09 -0.39 4.85
C ILE A 71 -27.71 0.99 4.52
N ILE A 72 -27.08 1.78 3.66
CA ILE A 72 -27.65 3.01 3.07
C ILE A 72 -27.61 2.85 1.54
N PRO A 73 -28.70 3.09 0.81
CA PRO A 73 -28.70 3.04 -0.66
C PRO A 73 -27.63 3.94 -1.29
N GLU A 74 -27.00 3.49 -2.37
CA GLU A 74 -25.95 4.22 -3.09
C GLU A 74 -26.44 5.51 -3.80
N ASN A 75 -27.75 5.76 -3.81
CA ASN A 75 -28.34 7.03 -4.26
C ASN A 75 -28.75 7.95 -3.09
N GLU A 76 -28.50 7.54 -1.83
CA GLU A 76 -28.78 8.30 -0.61
C GLU A 76 -27.48 8.74 0.10
N MET A 77 -27.57 9.86 0.80
CA MET A 77 -26.49 10.45 1.60
C MET A 77 -26.29 9.68 2.91
N ALA A 78 -25.01 9.43 3.24
CA ALA A 78 -24.60 8.89 4.54
C ALA A 78 -23.67 9.88 5.25
N TYR A 79 -23.82 10.02 6.57
CA TYR A 79 -22.97 10.86 7.43
C TYR A 79 -21.64 10.17 7.76
N HIS A 80 -20.64 10.23 6.87
CA HIS A 80 -19.36 9.53 7.07
C HIS A 80 -18.09 10.38 6.99
N ALA A 81 -18.05 11.48 6.21
CA ALA A 81 -16.81 12.18 5.86
C ALA A 81 -16.96 13.71 5.72
N HIS A 82 -17.61 14.37 6.68
CA HIS A 82 -17.73 15.85 6.69
C HIS A 82 -17.51 16.45 8.09
N ASP A 83 -16.64 15.84 8.90
CA ASP A 83 -16.34 16.29 10.26
C ASP A 83 -16.01 17.80 10.30
N GLN A 84 -16.71 18.55 11.13
CA GLN A 84 -16.51 20.01 11.32
C GLN A 84 -16.67 20.81 10.01
N ASN A 85 -17.54 20.36 9.10
CA ASN A 85 -17.77 20.95 7.77
C ASN A 85 -16.52 20.99 6.85
N ARG A 86 -15.58 20.05 7.02
CA ARG A 86 -14.32 19.99 6.26
C ARG A 86 -14.41 19.03 5.08
N CYS A 87 -13.84 19.45 3.94
CA CYS A 87 -13.59 18.58 2.79
C CYS A 87 -12.35 19.08 2.02
N TYR A 88 -11.20 18.44 2.21
CA TYR A 88 -9.95 18.81 1.54
C TYR A 88 -9.79 18.17 0.15
N VAL A 89 -10.47 17.06 -0.13
CA VAL A 89 -10.46 16.41 -1.45
C VAL A 89 -11.31 17.21 -2.44
N SER A 90 -10.65 17.78 -3.47
CA SER A 90 -11.28 18.70 -4.42
C SER A 90 -12.49 18.11 -5.16
N PHE A 91 -12.42 16.86 -5.61
CA PHE A 91 -13.51 16.20 -6.34
C PHE A 91 -14.69 15.76 -5.45
N LEU A 92 -14.56 15.85 -4.12
CA LEU A 92 -15.63 15.58 -3.14
C LEU A 92 -16.21 16.87 -2.52
N LYS A 93 -15.70 18.05 -2.92
CA LYS A 93 -16.23 19.34 -2.43
C LYS A 93 -17.66 19.61 -2.95
N PRO A 94 -18.46 20.41 -2.20
CA PRO A 94 -18.14 20.98 -0.88
C PRO A 94 -18.27 19.99 0.28
N ASN A 95 -19.01 18.90 0.09
CA ASN A 95 -19.37 17.94 1.13
C ASN A 95 -19.24 16.50 0.60
N ALA A 96 -18.34 15.71 1.20
CA ALA A 96 -18.12 14.33 0.77
C ALA A 96 -19.28 13.39 1.12
N ASN A 97 -20.09 13.70 2.15
CA ASN A 97 -21.30 12.91 2.46
C ASN A 97 -22.26 12.87 1.27
N GLN A 98 -22.36 13.98 0.52
CA GLN A 98 -23.27 14.15 -0.62
C GLN A 98 -22.70 13.65 -1.96
N THR A 99 -21.43 13.26 -2.00
CA THR A 99 -20.71 12.95 -3.25
C THR A 99 -19.87 11.67 -3.21
N ALA A 100 -19.81 10.96 -2.09
CA ALA A 100 -19.02 9.72 -1.97
C ALA A 100 -19.76 8.57 -1.29
N ILE A 101 -19.41 7.36 -1.71
CA ILE A 101 -19.78 6.13 -1.01
C ILE A 101 -18.79 5.89 0.13
N GLY A 102 -19.30 5.75 1.35
CA GLY A 102 -18.51 5.40 2.54
C GLY A 102 -18.43 3.88 2.71
N VAL A 103 -17.22 3.33 2.79
CA VAL A 103 -16.97 1.89 2.99
C VAL A 103 -16.12 1.68 4.24
N GLU A 104 -16.70 0.98 5.20
CA GLU A 104 -16.13 0.67 6.51
C GLU A 104 -15.54 -0.75 6.53
N MET A 105 -14.26 -0.87 6.89
CA MET A 105 -13.63 -2.16 7.16
C MET A 105 -13.76 -2.51 8.64
N CYS A 106 -14.47 -3.59 8.96
CA CYS A 106 -14.58 -4.12 10.32
C CYS A 106 -13.21 -4.55 10.85
N VAL A 107 -13.00 -4.34 12.15
CA VAL A 107 -11.76 -4.69 12.84
C VAL A 107 -11.92 -5.95 13.69
N GLU A 108 -10.88 -6.77 13.71
CA GLU A 108 -10.77 -7.94 14.58
C GLU A 108 -10.71 -7.54 16.06
N LYS A 109 -10.90 -8.51 16.97
CA LYS A 109 -10.85 -8.28 18.44
C LYS A 109 -9.54 -7.63 18.92
N ASN A 110 -8.44 -7.83 18.19
CA ASN A 110 -7.13 -7.25 18.46
C ASN A 110 -6.92 -5.84 17.86
N GLY A 111 -7.95 -5.24 17.25
CA GLY A 111 -7.87 -3.93 16.61
C GLY A 111 -7.11 -3.91 15.28
N THR A 112 -6.92 -5.06 14.62
CA THR A 112 -6.36 -5.14 13.26
C THR A 112 -7.45 -5.34 12.21
N ILE A 113 -7.17 -5.03 10.95
CA ILE A 113 -8.06 -5.35 9.82
C ILE A 113 -7.52 -6.63 9.17
N HIS A 114 -8.33 -7.67 9.08
CA HIS A 114 -7.93 -8.95 8.48
C HIS A 114 -7.74 -8.84 6.96
N ASP A 115 -6.81 -9.61 6.39
CA ASP A 115 -6.51 -9.57 4.94
C ASP A 115 -7.72 -9.96 4.07
N GLU A 116 -8.59 -10.86 4.57
CA GLU A 116 -9.87 -11.21 3.92
C GLU A 116 -10.84 -10.02 3.91
N THR A 117 -10.93 -9.24 5.00
CA THR A 117 -11.71 -8.00 5.03
C THR A 117 -11.19 -6.99 4.00
N VAL A 118 -9.87 -6.86 3.86
CA VAL A 118 -9.24 -6.01 2.83
C VAL A 118 -9.49 -6.55 1.41
N GLN A 119 -9.53 -7.87 1.22
CA GLN A 119 -9.89 -8.49 -0.06
C GLN A 119 -11.36 -8.23 -0.42
N ASN A 120 -12.28 -8.51 0.50
CA ASN A 120 -13.71 -8.30 0.34
C ASN A 120 -14.04 -6.83 0.05
N ALA A 121 -13.42 -5.90 0.79
CA ALA A 121 -13.56 -4.48 0.53
C ALA A 121 -13.02 -4.07 -0.85
N ALA A 122 -11.92 -4.68 -1.32
CA ALA A 122 -11.39 -4.39 -2.66
C ALA A 122 -12.29 -4.94 -3.78
N GLU A 123 -12.94 -6.08 -3.59
CA GLU A 123 -13.90 -6.62 -4.56
C GLU A 123 -15.17 -5.77 -4.66
N LEU A 124 -15.71 -5.35 -3.52
CA LEU A 124 -16.82 -4.39 -3.45
C LEU A 124 -16.45 -3.06 -4.10
N VAL A 125 -15.26 -2.51 -3.78
CA VAL A 125 -14.80 -1.23 -4.32
C VAL A 125 -14.49 -1.30 -5.82
N ALA A 126 -14.05 -2.45 -6.35
CA ALA A 126 -13.92 -2.65 -7.79
C ALA A 126 -15.29 -2.64 -8.50
N ASP A 127 -16.31 -3.29 -7.95
CA ASP A 127 -17.67 -3.22 -8.48
C ASP A 127 -18.24 -1.79 -8.42
N LEU A 128 -18.08 -1.09 -7.29
CA LEU A 128 -18.43 0.33 -7.15
C LEU A 128 -17.73 1.20 -8.21
N CYS A 129 -16.41 1.06 -8.37
CA CYS A 129 -15.64 1.79 -9.38
C CYS A 129 -16.13 1.50 -10.80
N LYS A 130 -16.46 0.24 -11.12
CA LYS A 130 -17.00 -0.16 -12.42
C LYS A 130 -18.37 0.47 -12.69
N ARG A 131 -19.30 0.40 -11.73
CA ARG A 131 -20.67 0.93 -11.89
C ARG A 131 -20.72 2.45 -11.94
N PHE A 132 -19.94 3.14 -11.11
CA PHE A 132 -19.87 4.60 -11.06
C PHE A 132 -18.80 5.21 -11.99
N LYS A 133 -18.13 4.40 -12.82
CA LYS A 133 -17.08 4.81 -13.77
C LYS A 133 -15.93 5.60 -13.11
N LEU A 134 -15.54 5.18 -11.90
CA LEU A 134 -14.48 5.81 -11.12
C LEU A 134 -13.13 5.13 -11.36
N SER A 135 -12.10 5.94 -11.61
CA SER A 135 -10.69 5.52 -11.55
C SER A 135 -10.20 5.36 -10.11
N THR A 136 -9.14 4.58 -9.91
CA THR A 136 -8.68 4.20 -8.55
C THR A 136 -8.07 5.34 -7.73
N ASP A 137 -7.76 6.49 -8.35
CA ASP A 137 -7.40 7.73 -7.63
C ASP A 137 -8.58 8.34 -6.85
N LYS A 138 -9.83 7.99 -7.20
CA LYS A 138 -11.05 8.43 -6.51
C LYS A 138 -11.33 7.69 -5.19
N ILE A 139 -10.51 6.70 -4.84
CA ILE A 139 -10.60 5.93 -3.59
C ILE A 139 -9.69 6.59 -2.55
N VAL A 140 -10.24 7.32 -1.60
CA VAL A 140 -9.50 8.10 -0.59
C VAL A 140 -9.74 7.56 0.81
N ARG A 141 -8.91 7.94 1.79
CA ARG A 141 -9.18 7.71 3.22
C ARG A 141 -10.04 8.85 3.76
N HIS A 142 -10.78 8.62 4.84
CA HIS A 142 -11.40 9.72 5.58
C HIS A 142 -10.36 10.78 6.00
N TYR A 143 -9.16 10.35 6.40
CA TYR A 143 -8.03 11.25 6.64
C TYR A 143 -7.78 12.25 5.50
N ASP A 144 -7.86 11.82 4.25
CA ASP A 144 -7.62 12.71 3.11
C ASP A 144 -8.74 13.77 2.95
N VAL A 145 -9.94 13.48 3.47
CA VAL A 145 -11.12 14.36 3.42
C VAL A 145 -11.16 15.36 4.58
N THR A 146 -10.90 14.91 5.82
CA THR A 146 -11.11 15.71 7.04
C THR A 146 -9.91 15.80 7.99
N ASN A 147 -8.79 15.12 7.69
CA ASN A 147 -7.68 14.84 8.60
C ASN A 147 -8.03 13.97 9.84
N LYS A 148 -9.23 13.37 9.92
CA LYS A 148 -9.52 12.33 10.94
C LYS A 148 -8.56 11.15 10.79
N ASN A 149 -8.05 10.60 11.90
CA ASN A 149 -7.16 9.44 11.88
C ASN A 149 -7.91 8.13 11.52
N CYS A 150 -8.40 8.04 10.29
CA CYS A 150 -9.25 6.96 9.79
C CYS A 150 -8.95 6.70 8.29
N PRO A 151 -8.68 5.44 7.87
CA PRO A 151 -8.42 4.26 8.69
C PRO A 151 -7.07 4.41 9.40
N ALA A 152 -6.99 4.32 10.72
CA ALA A 152 -5.71 4.58 11.44
C ALA A 152 -4.52 3.70 10.97
N PRO A 153 -4.72 2.41 10.62
CA PRO A 153 -3.65 1.58 10.05
C PRO A 153 -3.15 2.06 8.68
N TRP A 154 -3.98 2.77 7.91
CA TRP A 154 -3.65 3.31 6.59
C TRP A 154 -3.17 4.77 6.65
N VAL A 155 -3.43 5.48 7.75
CA VAL A 155 -2.83 6.78 8.06
C VAL A 155 -1.39 6.60 8.53
N SER A 156 -1.15 5.62 9.42
CA SER A 156 0.18 5.26 9.92
C SER A 156 1.09 4.60 8.88
N ASP A 157 0.49 3.87 7.92
CA ASP A 157 1.16 3.27 6.76
C ASP A 157 0.38 3.56 5.47
N SER A 158 0.78 4.64 4.77
CA SER A 158 0.16 5.04 3.50
C SER A 158 0.36 4.04 2.36
N SER A 159 1.28 3.07 2.49
CA SER A 159 1.46 2.03 1.50
C SER A 159 0.24 1.10 1.41
N LYS A 160 -0.55 0.99 2.48
CA LYS A 160 -1.81 0.21 2.50
C LYS A 160 -2.86 0.75 1.54
N LEU A 161 -3.05 2.08 1.50
CA LEU A 161 -3.94 2.70 0.50
C LEU A 161 -3.44 2.44 -0.93
N ALA A 162 -2.14 2.56 -1.17
CA ALA A 162 -1.55 2.30 -2.49
C ALA A 162 -1.70 0.82 -2.91
N ALA A 163 -1.51 -0.12 -1.98
CA ALA A 163 -1.73 -1.54 -2.19
C ALA A 163 -3.21 -1.87 -2.45
N PHE A 164 -4.13 -1.24 -1.71
CA PHE A 164 -5.57 -1.38 -1.90
C PHE A 164 -6.02 -0.86 -3.26
N ARG A 165 -5.62 0.37 -3.64
CA ARG A 165 -5.88 0.93 -4.97
C ARG A 165 -5.35 0.01 -6.08
N LYS A 166 -4.14 -0.53 -5.95
CA LYS A 166 -3.59 -1.50 -6.92
C LYS A 166 -4.38 -2.82 -6.97
N LYS A 167 -4.89 -3.30 -5.83
CA LYS A 167 -5.74 -4.49 -5.77
C LYS A 167 -7.06 -4.24 -6.51
N VAL A 168 -7.71 -3.11 -6.27
CA VAL A 168 -8.92 -2.67 -6.99
C VAL A 168 -8.65 -2.54 -8.49
N ASP A 169 -7.54 -1.90 -8.88
CA ASP A 169 -7.13 -1.73 -10.28
C ASP A 169 -6.97 -3.08 -11.01
N SER A 170 -6.35 -4.06 -10.32
CA SER A 170 -6.19 -5.43 -10.83
C SER A 170 -7.54 -6.15 -10.99
N LEU A 171 -8.50 -5.88 -10.10
CA LEU A 171 -9.86 -6.44 -10.16
C LEU A 171 -10.73 -5.76 -11.23
N LEU A 172 -10.44 -4.50 -11.60
CA LEU A 172 -11.08 -3.80 -12.72
C LEU A 172 -10.55 -4.30 -14.08
N GLY A 173 -9.24 -4.55 -14.18
CA GLY A 173 -8.61 -5.07 -15.40
C GLY A 173 -8.97 -6.53 -15.72
N ASN A 174 -9.26 -7.33 -14.69
CA ASN A 174 -9.80 -8.67 -14.87
C ASN A 174 -11.30 -8.61 -15.17
N LYS A 175 -11.73 -9.11 -16.34
CA LYS A 175 -13.17 -9.32 -16.61
C LYS A 175 -13.73 -10.25 -15.52
N THR A 176 -14.65 -9.71 -14.73
CA THR A 176 -15.38 -10.44 -13.67
C THR A 176 -16.07 -11.68 -14.23
N VAL A 177 -15.56 -12.86 -13.86
CA VAL A 177 -16.27 -14.15 -14.01
C VAL A 177 -16.47 -14.72 -12.62
N SER A 178 -17.71 -15.10 -12.31
CA SER A 178 -18.12 -15.61 -11.01
C SER A 178 -17.82 -17.12 -10.87
N ASN A 179 -17.49 -17.51 -9.63
CA ASN A 179 -17.10 -18.82 -9.09
C ASN A 179 -17.47 -20.13 -9.83
N SER A 180 -16.54 -21.09 -9.71
CA SER A 180 -16.71 -22.52 -9.34
C SER A 180 -16.20 -23.59 -10.33
N THR A 181 -15.39 -24.49 -9.75
CA THR A 181 -15.05 -25.86 -10.19
C THR A 181 -14.10 -26.03 -11.38
N ALA A 182 -13.23 -27.05 -11.28
CA ALA A 182 -12.11 -27.38 -12.17
C ALA A 182 -12.45 -28.57 -13.11
N PRO A 183 -11.50 -29.16 -13.86
CA PRO A 183 -10.46 -28.60 -14.75
C PRO A 183 -10.57 -29.17 -16.18
N SER A 184 -10.07 -28.47 -17.23
CA SER A 184 -9.47 -29.14 -18.41
C SER A 184 -8.71 -28.19 -19.36
N SER A 185 -7.96 -28.81 -20.26
CA SER A 185 -6.80 -28.41 -21.04
C SER A 185 -6.94 -27.42 -22.23
N ASN A 186 -5.79 -26.78 -22.52
CA ASN A 186 -5.17 -26.56 -23.85
C ASN A 186 -5.64 -25.48 -24.85
N LYS A 187 -4.81 -24.40 -24.87
CA LYS A 187 -3.96 -23.92 -25.99
C LYS A 187 -4.47 -22.89 -27.04
N ASN A 188 -3.75 -21.76 -27.01
CA ASN A 188 -3.19 -20.96 -28.12
C ASN A 188 -4.13 -20.23 -29.09
N SER A 189 -3.77 -19.08 -29.66
CA SER A 189 -2.70 -18.06 -29.44
C SER A 189 -3.05 -16.85 -30.33
N SER A 190 -2.71 -15.59 -30.06
CA SER A 190 -1.39 -14.91 -30.18
C SER A 190 -1.66 -13.39 -29.99
N SER A 191 -0.76 -12.42 -29.81
CA SER A 191 0.67 -12.23 -29.45
C SER A 191 0.81 -10.70 -29.17
N SER A 192 1.73 -10.11 -28.41
CA SER A 192 3.14 -10.37 -28.04
C SER A 192 3.48 -9.55 -26.74
N SER A 193 4.65 -9.57 -26.07
CA SER A 193 5.91 -10.32 -26.22
C SER A 193 6.73 -10.33 -24.90
N SER A 194 7.61 -11.32 -24.80
CA SER A 194 8.85 -11.49 -24.01
C SER A 194 9.47 -10.34 -23.17
N ALA A 195 10.12 -10.59 -22.01
CA ALA A 195 10.34 -11.87 -21.30
C ALA A 195 10.76 -11.70 -19.82
N ALA A 196 10.22 -12.55 -18.95
CA ALA A 196 10.92 -13.19 -17.82
C ALA A 196 10.15 -14.47 -17.42
N SER A 197 10.84 -15.62 -17.23
CA SER A 197 10.18 -16.93 -17.13
C SER A 197 10.11 -17.49 -15.71
N GLY A 198 9.02 -17.16 -15.03
CA GLY A 198 8.54 -17.88 -13.85
C GLY A 198 8.35 -17.01 -12.61
N SER A 199 7.59 -17.51 -11.63
CA SER A 199 7.35 -16.85 -10.34
C SER A 199 7.75 -17.73 -9.16
N LEU A 200 8.18 -17.11 -8.07
CA LEU A 200 8.62 -17.78 -6.84
C LEU A 200 7.71 -17.42 -5.67
N LYS A 201 7.38 -18.40 -4.84
CA LYS A 201 6.68 -18.24 -3.56
C LYS A 201 7.48 -18.89 -2.42
N SER A 202 7.36 -18.34 -1.22
CA SER A 202 7.88 -18.96 0.00
C SER A 202 6.94 -20.06 0.49
N LYS A 203 7.51 -21.13 1.04
CA LYS A 203 6.80 -22.22 1.73
C LYS A 203 6.74 -22.01 3.25
N VAL A 204 7.45 -21.00 3.78
CA VAL A 204 7.57 -20.66 5.20
C VAL A 204 7.39 -19.17 5.47
N ASP A 205 7.07 -18.81 6.71
CA ASP A 205 7.02 -17.41 7.13
C ASP A 205 8.41 -16.84 7.43
N GLY A 206 8.56 -15.52 7.26
CA GLY A 206 9.82 -14.83 7.58
C GLY A 206 11.01 -15.15 6.66
N LEU A 207 10.81 -15.69 5.46
CA LEU A 207 11.91 -16.11 4.58
C LEU A 207 12.71 -14.90 4.05
N ARG A 208 13.99 -14.80 4.41
CA ARG A 208 14.87 -13.67 4.09
C ARG A 208 15.16 -13.55 2.58
N PHE A 209 15.21 -12.31 2.09
CA PHE A 209 15.74 -11.97 0.77
C PHE A 209 16.75 -10.81 0.86
N TYR A 210 17.68 -10.78 -0.09
CA TYR A 210 18.93 -10.04 -0.03
C TYR A 210 19.07 -9.05 -1.20
N SER A 211 19.84 -7.99 -0.99
CA SER A 211 20.14 -6.93 -1.99
C SER A 211 21.11 -7.40 -3.08
N LYS A 212 21.93 -8.41 -2.78
CA LYS A 212 22.96 -9.00 -3.64
C LYS A 212 23.07 -10.51 -3.34
N PRO A 213 23.76 -11.32 -4.16
CA PRO A 213 23.98 -12.73 -3.85
C PRO A 213 24.83 -12.84 -2.58
N SER A 214 24.20 -13.22 -1.47
CA SER A 214 24.81 -13.20 -0.13
C SER A 214 23.92 -13.95 0.86
N TRP A 215 24.51 -14.48 1.93
CA TRP A 215 23.80 -15.04 3.09
C TRP A 215 23.93 -14.16 4.35
N GLU A 216 24.65 -13.04 4.26
CA GLU A 216 24.97 -12.17 5.39
C GLU A 216 23.78 -11.32 5.86
N ASP A 217 23.57 -11.22 7.17
CA ASP A 217 22.48 -10.44 7.78
C ASP A 217 22.45 -8.98 7.34
N LYS A 218 23.62 -8.36 7.16
CA LYS A 218 23.76 -6.96 6.68
C LYS A 218 23.26 -6.74 5.24
N ASP A 219 23.15 -7.80 4.44
CA ASP A 219 22.73 -7.73 3.04
C ASP A 219 21.23 -8.06 2.88
N VAL A 220 20.55 -8.51 3.95
CA VAL A 220 19.10 -8.75 4.03
C VAL A 220 18.34 -7.43 3.81
N VAL A 221 17.43 -7.43 2.85
CA VAL A 221 16.54 -6.29 2.57
C VAL A 221 15.19 -6.45 3.27
N GLY A 222 14.78 -7.69 3.51
CA GLY A 222 13.55 -8.00 4.23
C GLY A 222 13.26 -9.48 4.24
N THR A 223 12.03 -9.81 4.61
CA THR A 223 11.50 -11.17 4.64
C THR A 223 10.22 -11.27 3.82
N VAL A 224 9.86 -12.49 3.44
CA VAL A 224 8.60 -12.80 2.76
C VAL A 224 7.93 -14.01 3.39
N ASN A 225 6.60 -13.92 3.56
CA ASN A 225 5.81 -14.91 4.28
C ASN A 225 5.32 -16.04 3.37
N LYS A 226 4.81 -17.12 3.97
CA LYS A 226 4.33 -18.31 3.26
C LYS A 226 3.26 -17.92 2.22
N GLY A 227 3.35 -18.49 1.02
CA GLY A 227 2.49 -18.17 -0.12
C GLY A 227 2.86 -16.90 -0.89
N TYR A 228 3.68 -16.01 -0.32
CA TYR A 228 4.14 -14.78 -0.95
C TYR A 228 5.54 -14.93 -1.56
N GLY A 229 5.92 -14.05 -2.49
CA GLY A 229 7.23 -14.09 -3.11
C GLY A 229 7.38 -13.09 -4.25
N PHE A 230 8.06 -13.51 -5.31
CA PHE A 230 8.47 -12.64 -6.40
C PHE A 230 7.80 -13.05 -7.72
N PRO A 231 7.16 -12.11 -8.45
CA PRO A 231 6.45 -12.39 -9.70
C PRO A 231 7.38 -12.77 -10.86
N THR A 232 8.70 -12.68 -10.66
CA THR A 232 9.70 -12.91 -11.69
C THR A 232 10.93 -13.56 -11.08
N VAL A 233 11.25 -14.77 -11.55
CA VAL A 233 12.57 -15.38 -11.43
C VAL A 233 13.37 -15.08 -12.70
N VAL A 234 14.61 -14.67 -12.53
CA VAL A 234 15.53 -14.30 -13.63
C VAL A 234 16.48 -15.45 -13.93
N GLU A 235 17.15 -15.97 -12.90
CA GLU A 235 18.19 -17.01 -13.00
C GLU A 235 18.48 -17.63 -11.62
N LYS A 236 19.09 -18.83 -11.60
CA LYS A 236 19.56 -19.51 -10.38
C LYS A 236 21.08 -19.35 -10.22
N VAL A 237 21.51 -18.60 -9.21
CA VAL A 237 22.91 -18.21 -8.95
C VAL A 237 23.50 -19.08 -7.84
N LYS A 238 24.77 -19.51 -7.97
CA LYS A 238 25.51 -20.19 -6.90
C LYS A 238 26.11 -19.17 -5.92
N VAL A 239 25.91 -19.37 -4.62
CA VAL A 239 26.38 -18.48 -3.55
C VAL A 239 27.00 -19.32 -2.44
N GLY A 240 28.32 -19.43 -2.45
CA GLY A 240 29.06 -20.37 -1.59
C GLY A 240 28.77 -21.82 -1.97
N SER A 241 28.41 -22.64 -0.97
CA SER A 241 28.00 -24.05 -1.15
C SER A 241 26.55 -24.22 -1.64
N ALA A 242 25.73 -23.17 -1.56
CA ALA A 242 24.29 -23.21 -1.84
C ALA A 242 23.90 -22.38 -3.07
N TYR A 243 22.60 -22.30 -3.37
CA TYR A 243 22.04 -21.54 -4.49
C TYR A 243 20.98 -20.53 -4.05
N GLN A 244 20.89 -19.42 -4.76
CA GLN A 244 19.84 -18.41 -4.65
C GLN A 244 19.18 -18.19 -6.02
N TYR A 245 17.89 -17.85 -6.05
CA TYR A 245 17.25 -17.29 -7.23
C TYR A 245 17.43 -15.78 -7.23
N LYS A 246 17.91 -15.25 -8.36
CA LYS A 246 17.80 -13.83 -8.68
C LYS A 246 16.37 -13.57 -9.12
N VAL A 247 15.71 -12.64 -8.45
CA VAL A 247 14.28 -12.39 -8.58
C VAL A 247 14.01 -10.90 -8.78
N LYS A 248 12.92 -10.54 -9.47
CA LYS A 248 12.44 -9.15 -9.56
C LYS A 248 11.11 -9.03 -8.83
N ASN A 249 10.95 -7.95 -8.05
CA ASN A 249 9.65 -7.59 -7.50
C ASN A 249 8.76 -6.95 -8.57
N SER A 250 7.49 -6.65 -8.24
CA SER A 250 6.54 -6.03 -9.18
C SER A 250 6.86 -4.58 -9.61
N LYS A 251 8.00 -4.02 -9.17
CA LYS A 251 8.56 -2.73 -9.60
C LYS A 251 9.86 -2.91 -10.40
N GLY A 252 10.21 -4.14 -10.79
CA GLY A 252 11.44 -4.48 -11.52
C GLY A 252 12.72 -4.47 -10.67
N ALA A 253 12.66 -4.12 -9.39
CA ALA A 253 13.83 -4.12 -8.51
C ALA A 253 14.28 -5.56 -8.24
N THR A 254 15.61 -5.79 -8.35
CA THR A 254 16.22 -7.11 -8.28
C THR A 254 16.66 -7.45 -6.86
N TYR A 255 16.41 -8.68 -6.44
CA TYR A 255 16.80 -9.25 -5.15
C TYR A 255 17.26 -10.69 -5.32
N TYR A 256 17.74 -11.30 -4.24
CA TYR A 256 18.17 -12.69 -4.19
C TYR A 256 17.49 -13.40 -3.02
N ILE A 257 17.02 -14.62 -3.23
CA ILE A 257 16.31 -15.44 -2.22
C ILE A 257 16.75 -16.90 -2.35
N THR A 258 16.67 -17.70 -1.29
CA THR A 258 17.13 -19.12 -1.34
C THR A 258 16.49 -19.90 -2.48
N ALA A 259 17.27 -20.78 -3.12
CA ALA A 259 16.79 -21.68 -4.17
C ALA A 259 16.55 -23.12 -3.68
N SER A 260 16.47 -23.32 -2.35
CA SER A 260 16.08 -24.61 -1.76
C SER A 260 14.56 -24.80 -1.82
N ASP A 261 14.18 -25.88 -2.50
CA ASP A 261 12.84 -26.49 -2.56
C ASP A 261 12.14 -26.70 -1.22
N LYS A 262 12.88 -26.88 -0.12
CA LYS A 262 12.35 -26.89 1.25
C LYS A 262 11.64 -25.58 1.60
N TYR A 263 12.19 -24.46 1.14
CA TYR A 263 11.77 -23.11 1.53
C TYR A 263 11.03 -22.33 0.44
N VAL A 264 11.22 -22.67 -0.84
CA VAL A 264 10.56 -21.99 -1.96
C VAL A 264 9.89 -22.95 -2.93
N GLU A 265 8.80 -22.50 -3.52
CA GLU A 265 8.13 -23.10 -4.67
C GLU A 265 8.33 -22.18 -5.89
N VAL A 266 8.63 -22.75 -7.05
CA VAL A 266 8.88 -22.01 -8.29
C VAL A 266 8.02 -22.57 -9.41
N SER A 267 7.38 -21.68 -10.15
CA SER A 267 6.48 -21.99 -11.27
C SER A 267 7.04 -21.41 -12.57
N GLY A 268 7.01 -22.21 -13.64
CA GLY A 268 7.53 -21.82 -14.97
C GLY A 268 9.02 -22.16 -15.21
N ASN A 269 9.44 -22.06 -16.47
CA ASN A 269 10.77 -22.51 -16.91
C ASN A 269 11.88 -21.52 -16.52
N VAL A 270 12.48 -21.70 -15.35
CA VAL A 270 13.68 -20.96 -14.93
C VAL A 270 14.92 -21.52 -15.61
N LYS A 271 15.71 -20.66 -16.27
CA LYS A 271 17.01 -21.06 -16.83
C LYS A 271 18.02 -21.33 -15.71
N ALA A 272 18.70 -22.47 -15.78
CA ALA A 272 19.87 -22.77 -14.96
C ALA A 272 21.06 -21.89 -15.41
N ALA A 273 21.90 -21.47 -14.47
CA ALA A 273 23.05 -20.61 -14.79
C ALA A 273 24.18 -21.37 -15.49
N SER A 274 24.75 -20.73 -16.51
CA SER A 274 26.04 -21.06 -17.09
C SER A 274 27.18 -20.74 -16.11
N SER A 275 28.19 -21.62 -16.06
CA SER A 275 29.38 -21.46 -15.22
C SER A 275 30.17 -20.16 -15.52
N PRO A 276 30.90 -19.61 -14.52
CA PRO A 276 31.62 -18.34 -14.68
C PRO A 276 32.88 -18.51 -15.53
N SER A 277 33.06 -17.60 -16.51
CA SER A 277 34.37 -17.42 -17.15
C SER A 277 35.36 -16.75 -16.18
N LYS A 278 36.65 -17.07 -16.34
CA LYS A 278 37.71 -16.77 -15.38
C LYS A 278 38.05 -15.28 -15.29
N SER A 279 38.61 -14.92 -14.14
CA SER A 279 39.17 -13.62 -13.79
C SER A 279 40.33 -13.19 -14.70
N THR A 280 40.41 -11.88 -14.96
CA THR A 280 41.68 -11.17 -15.12
C THR A 280 41.64 -9.89 -14.30
N ALA A 281 42.70 -9.61 -13.57
CA ALA A 281 42.78 -8.46 -12.67
C ALA A 281 43.31 -7.22 -13.40
N SER A 282 42.70 -6.05 -13.19
CA SER A 282 43.43 -4.79 -13.28
C SER A 282 42.83 -3.66 -12.42
N LYS A 283 43.78 -2.83 -11.98
CA LYS A 283 43.82 -1.60 -11.20
C LYS A 283 42.58 -0.67 -11.13
N SER A 284 42.59 0.07 -10.02
CA SER A 284 41.81 1.27 -9.68
C SER A 284 41.43 2.23 -10.83
N SER A 285 40.15 2.61 -10.90
CA SER A 285 39.73 4.00 -11.14
C SER A 285 38.25 4.22 -10.75
N SER A 286 37.85 5.48 -10.61
CA SER A 286 36.54 5.92 -10.12
C SER A 286 35.40 5.74 -11.14
N GLY A 287 34.26 5.21 -10.72
CA GLY A 287 33.03 5.13 -11.53
C GLY A 287 31.77 5.20 -10.66
N SER A 288 31.01 6.29 -10.75
CA SER A 288 29.85 6.56 -9.89
C SER A 288 28.60 5.77 -10.29
N SER A 289 28.00 5.04 -9.35
CA SER A 289 26.61 4.57 -9.48
C SER A 289 25.67 5.74 -9.22
N SER A 290 25.36 6.50 -10.28
CA SER A 290 24.61 7.75 -10.18
C SER A 290 23.25 7.58 -9.47
N ILE A 291 23.15 8.18 -8.28
CA ILE A 291 21.91 8.23 -7.52
C ILE A 291 20.95 9.14 -8.28
N LYS A 292 19.81 8.59 -8.73
CA LYS A 292 18.80 9.38 -9.44
C LYS A 292 18.09 10.34 -8.48
N SER A 293 18.08 11.63 -8.83
CA SER A 293 17.25 12.64 -8.16
C SER A 293 15.77 12.40 -8.47
N VAL A 294 14.90 12.64 -7.48
CA VAL A 294 13.44 12.55 -7.55
C VAL A 294 12.76 13.87 -7.16
N GLY A 295 13.54 14.97 -7.11
CA GLY A 295 13.09 16.31 -6.76
C GLY A 295 14.12 17.07 -5.93
N LYS A 296 13.76 18.29 -5.50
CA LYS A 296 14.59 19.12 -4.62
C LYS A 296 13.85 19.48 -3.33
N ILE A 297 14.63 19.79 -2.30
CA ILE A 297 14.13 20.44 -1.08
C ILE A 297 14.91 21.73 -0.83
N LYS A 298 14.24 22.74 -0.27
CA LYS A 298 14.85 23.92 0.33
C LYS A 298 15.03 23.67 1.83
N ILE A 299 16.21 23.99 2.37
CA ILE A 299 16.47 23.89 3.81
C ILE A 299 15.72 25.02 4.55
N VAL A 300 15.01 24.65 5.62
CA VAL A 300 14.16 25.52 6.44
C VAL A 300 14.29 25.16 7.93
N GLY A 301 13.79 26.01 8.83
CA GLY A 301 13.61 25.68 10.25
C GLY A 301 14.89 25.42 11.07
N VAL A 302 16.05 25.82 10.55
CA VAL A 302 17.36 25.79 11.23
C VAL A 302 17.90 27.21 11.38
N SER A 303 18.76 27.46 12.36
CA SER A 303 19.39 28.78 12.55
C SER A 303 20.37 29.12 11.43
N ASN A 304 21.32 28.22 11.13
CA ASN A 304 22.39 28.46 10.14
C ASN A 304 22.44 27.40 9.04
N ALA A 305 22.42 26.11 9.40
CA ALA A 305 22.52 25.00 8.45
C ALA A 305 21.90 23.72 9.02
N ALA A 306 21.40 22.85 8.14
CA ALA A 306 20.95 21.50 8.49
C ALA A 306 22.11 20.51 8.37
N ILE A 307 22.21 19.60 9.34
CA ILE A 307 23.19 18.51 9.34
C ILE A 307 22.77 17.42 8.35
N VAL A 308 23.72 16.96 7.53
CA VAL A 308 23.60 15.77 6.70
C VAL A 308 24.22 14.59 7.45
N MET A 309 23.43 13.54 7.62
CA MET A 309 23.74 12.34 8.37
C MET A 309 24.07 11.17 7.42
N ASP A 310 24.88 10.21 7.87
CA ASP A 310 25.20 8.97 7.13
C ASP A 310 24.06 7.94 7.13
N LYS A 311 23.14 8.01 8.10
CA LYS A 311 21.96 7.15 8.25
C LYS A 311 20.76 7.91 8.84
N PRO A 312 19.51 7.45 8.66
CA PRO A 312 18.29 8.11 9.15
C PRO A 312 18.05 7.84 10.64
N ASP A 313 19.03 8.21 11.47
CA ASP A 313 19.02 8.02 12.92
C ASP A 313 19.82 9.14 13.59
N ARG A 314 19.14 10.22 14.02
CA ARG A 314 19.78 11.44 14.55
C ARG A 314 20.53 11.25 15.88
N ASN A 315 20.35 10.11 16.56
CA ASN A 315 21.01 9.82 17.84
C ASN A 315 22.31 9.01 17.64
N ASN A 316 22.46 8.32 16.51
CA ASN A 316 23.56 7.39 16.25
C ASN A 316 24.29 7.70 14.91
N SER A 317 23.82 8.67 14.13
CA SER A 317 24.44 9.09 12.86
C SER A 317 25.77 9.80 13.03
N LYS A 318 26.66 9.63 12.06
CA LYS A 318 27.80 10.51 11.84
C LYS A 318 27.36 11.74 11.04
N ASN A 319 27.87 12.91 11.42
CA ASN A 319 27.79 14.11 10.59
C ASN A 319 28.72 13.95 9.39
N ILE A 320 28.17 14.00 8.17
CA ILE A 320 28.93 13.90 6.91
C ILE A 320 28.95 15.22 6.13
N GLY A 321 28.43 16.30 6.70
CA GLY A 321 28.40 17.63 6.12
C GLY A 321 27.18 18.45 6.55
N THR A 322 27.07 19.68 6.04
CA THR A 322 25.93 20.57 6.31
C THR A 322 25.42 21.23 5.03
N VAL A 323 24.15 21.66 5.05
CA VAL A 323 23.50 22.42 3.97
C VAL A 323 22.91 23.69 4.59
N LYS A 324 23.35 24.86 4.10
CA LYS A 324 22.96 26.18 4.66
C LYS A 324 21.45 26.41 4.57
N LEU A 325 20.91 27.18 5.52
CA LEU A 325 19.52 27.65 5.49
C LEU A 325 19.19 28.29 4.13
N GLY A 326 18.02 27.98 3.58
CA GLY A 326 17.55 28.51 2.31
C GLY A 326 18.16 27.89 1.04
N SER A 327 19.24 27.11 1.14
CA SER A 327 19.82 26.39 0.01
C SER A 327 18.90 25.27 -0.48
N LYS A 328 18.96 24.98 -1.79
CA LYS A 328 18.26 23.84 -2.41
C LYS A 328 19.22 22.64 -2.55
N ILE A 329 18.75 21.43 -2.29
CA ILE A 329 19.49 20.17 -2.48
C ILE A 329 18.62 19.11 -3.14
N ASP A 330 19.21 18.31 -4.02
CA ASP A 330 18.57 17.15 -4.65
C ASP A 330 18.26 16.06 -3.63
N ILE A 331 17.09 15.43 -3.76
CA ILE A 331 16.68 14.27 -2.98
C ILE A 331 16.53 13.05 -3.88
N SER A 332 16.89 11.89 -3.35
CA SER A 332 16.64 10.56 -3.93
C SER A 332 15.42 9.85 -3.32
N GLY A 333 14.84 10.42 -2.26
CA GLY A 333 13.69 9.86 -1.56
C GLY A 333 13.45 10.49 -0.18
N SER A 334 12.74 9.76 0.67
CA SER A 334 12.46 10.11 2.06
C SER A 334 12.12 8.84 2.85
N VAL A 335 12.62 8.73 4.08
CA VAL A 335 12.47 7.54 4.94
C VAL A 335 12.03 7.95 6.35
N LYS A 336 11.31 7.08 7.07
CA LYS A 336 10.81 7.39 8.42
C LYS A 336 11.93 7.47 9.47
N GLY A 337 12.98 6.65 9.33
CA GLY A 337 13.98 6.47 10.39
C GLY A 337 13.38 5.93 11.69
N LYS A 338 14.17 5.87 12.77
CA LYS A 338 13.73 5.31 14.08
C LYS A 338 13.28 6.37 15.10
N ASN A 339 13.79 7.59 15.00
CA ASN A 339 13.78 8.59 16.08
C ASN A 339 13.52 10.03 15.61
N ASN A 340 12.86 10.22 14.47
CA ASN A 340 12.30 11.51 14.06
C ASN A 340 10.85 11.33 13.59
N PRO A 341 9.83 11.92 14.27
CA PRO A 341 8.43 11.77 13.87
C PRO A 341 8.11 12.47 12.54
N LYS A 342 8.96 13.38 12.06
CA LYS A 342 8.87 14.02 10.73
C LYS A 342 9.69 13.30 9.66
N GLY A 343 10.31 12.17 9.98
CA GLY A 343 11.13 11.39 9.05
C GLY A 343 12.46 12.04 8.70
N TYR A 344 13.03 11.62 7.56
CA TYR A 344 14.30 12.06 6.99
C TYR A 344 14.18 12.18 5.47
N TRP A 345 14.75 13.25 4.91
CA TRP A 345 14.98 13.39 3.47
C TRP A 345 16.24 12.63 3.06
N GLU A 346 16.16 11.78 2.03
CA GLU A 346 17.33 11.09 1.47
C GLU A 346 18.01 12.01 0.45
N VAL A 347 18.86 12.92 0.93
CA VAL A 347 19.56 13.90 0.07
C VAL A 347 20.68 13.27 -0.74
N ILE A 348 20.96 13.83 -1.91
CA ILE A 348 22.16 13.53 -2.71
C ILE A 348 23.22 14.56 -2.34
N TYR A 349 24.16 14.16 -1.49
CA TYR A 349 25.21 15.03 -0.94
C TYR A 349 26.58 14.50 -1.37
N ASN A 350 27.36 15.33 -2.06
CA ASN A 350 28.67 14.97 -2.64
C ASN A 350 28.62 13.65 -3.46
N GLY A 351 27.55 13.48 -4.26
CA GLY A 351 27.31 12.28 -5.08
C GLY A 351 26.92 11.01 -4.31
N LYS A 352 26.77 11.08 -2.98
CA LYS A 352 26.39 9.96 -2.11
C LYS A 352 25.02 10.22 -1.47
N ARG A 353 24.38 9.17 -0.95
CA ARG A 353 23.14 9.33 -0.17
C ARG A 353 23.50 9.79 1.23
N GLY A 354 22.92 10.91 1.65
CA GLY A 354 22.90 11.39 3.02
C GLY A 354 21.46 11.58 3.50
N TYR A 355 21.30 11.94 4.77
CA TYR A 355 19.99 12.12 5.39
C TYR A 355 19.88 13.48 6.08
N VAL A 356 18.80 14.23 5.83
CA VAL A 356 18.48 15.47 6.57
C VAL A 356 17.18 15.24 7.35
N SER A 357 17.12 15.67 8.61
CA SER A 357 15.90 15.54 9.43
C SER A 357 14.71 16.22 8.75
N GLY A 358 13.57 15.51 8.64
CA GLY A 358 12.45 15.88 7.76
C GLY A 358 11.86 17.26 8.03
N GLN A 359 11.85 17.68 9.29
CA GLN A 359 11.41 19.01 9.75
C GLN A 359 12.25 20.19 9.21
N PHE A 360 13.45 19.93 8.65
CA PHE A 360 14.36 20.94 8.14
C PHE A 360 14.40 21.05 6.61
N GLY A 361 13.42 20.46 5.92
CA GLY A 361 13.33 20.51 4.46
C GLY A 361 11.90 20.60 3.94
N THR A 362 11.67 21.48 2.96
CA THR A 362 10.39 21.62 2.24
C THR A 362 10.64 21.41 0.75
N ARG A 363 9.80 20.63 0.06
CA ARG A 363 9.89 20.42 -1.39
C ARG A 363 9.74 21.73 -2.17
N VAL A 364 10.51 21.88 -3.25
CA VAL A 364 10.59 23.04 -4.15
C VAL A 364 10.92 22.65 -5.59
#